data_AF-A0A2K1KE13-F1
#
_entry.id   AF-A0A2K1KE13-F1
#
_cell.length_a   1.000
_cell.length_b   1.000
_cell.length_c   1.000
_cell.angle_alpha   90.00
_cell.angle_beta   90.00
_cell.angle_gamma   90.00
#
_symmetry.space_group_name_H-M   'P 1'
#
loop_
_entity.id
_entity.type
_entity.pdbx_description
1 polymer ?
#
loop_
_entity_poly.entity_id
_entity_poly.type
_entity_poly.pdbx_seq_one_letter_code
_entity_poly.pdbx_strand_id
1 'polypeptide(L)'
;MSTTLIINKTKDVLKLRSHNSDTEIATIQRDGHYSMLVNANETYCEFVLQGSHGGSGTEQLIVTSDELCDNERITINESTYGKLCLHQVERGSLDNPERGPPARAVQPTSWFAWIKRPWVMLRR
;
A
#
# COMPACT_ATOMS: atom_id res chain seq x y z
N MET A 1 -3.91 -11.49 11.28
CA MET A 1 -3.79 -10.81 9.97
C MET A 1 -3.33 -9.40 10.24
N SER A 2 -2.31 -8.95 9.51
CA SER A 2 -1.73 -7.62 9.63
C SER A 2 -2.00 -6.84 8.36
N THR A 3 -2.30 -5.55 8.49
CA THR A 3 -2.48 -4.66 7.34
C THR A 3 -1.30 -3.70 7.27
N THR A 4 -0.70 -3.62 6.09
CA THR A 4 0.51 -2.83 5.85
C THR A 4 0.27 -1.87 4.72
N LEU A 5 0.61 -0.61 4.96
CA LEU A 5 0.41 0.47 4.01
C LEU A 5 1.64 0.60 3.11
N ILE A 6 1.48 0.29 1.83
CA ILE A 6 2.51 0.47 0.81
C ILE A 6 2.29 1.83 0.15
N ILE A 7 3.27 2.72 0.21
CA ILE A 7 3.20 4.08 -0.35
C ILE A 7 4.19 4.22 -1.49
N ASN A 8 3.72 4.73 -2.63
CA ASN A 8 4.56 5.05 -3.77
C ASN A 8 4.95 6.53 -3.75
N LYS A 9 6.23 6.83 -3.50
CA LYS A 9 6.84 8.16 -3.61
C LYS A 9 7.80 8.28 -4.80
N THR A 10 7.80 7.29 -5.68
CA THR A 10 8.56 7.33 -6.93
C THR A 10 7.88 8.25 -7.94
N LYS A 11 8.60 8.60 -9.02
CA LYS A 11 8.01 9.33 -10.13
C LYS A 11 7.15 8.42 -11.02
N ASP A 12 7.18 7.11 -10.83
CA ASP A 12 6.48 6.15 -11.68
C ASP A 12 5.22 5.58 -11.04
N VAL A 13 4.40 4.96 -11.88
CA VAL A 13 3.35 4.05 -11.43
C VAL A 13 3.99 2.70 -11.12
N LEU A 14 3.75 2.17 -9.92
CA LEU A 14 4.26 0.87 -9.49
C LEU A 14 3.21 -0.22 -9.70
N LYS A 15 3.64 -1.38 -10.19
CA LYS A 15 2.83 -2.61 -10.23
C LYS A 15 3.31 -3.55 -9.14
N LEU A 16 2.38 -4.00 -8.31
CA LEU A 16 2.60 -5.00 -7.27
C LEU A 16 2.11 -6.36 -7.78
N ARG A 17 2.97 -7.37 -7.71
CA ARG A 17 2.69 -8.72 -8.18
C ARG A 17 3.13 -9.77 -7.18
N SER A 18 2.51 -10.94 -7.23
CA SER A 18 3.06 -12.14 -6.59
C SER A 18 4.27 -12.62 -7.38
N HIS A 19 5.40 -12.87 -6.71
CA HIS A 19 6.62 -13.37 -7.34
C HIS A 19 6.40 -14.76 -7.97
N ASN A 20 5.64 -15.62 -7.30
CA ASN A 20 5.46 -17.03 -7.68
C ASN A 20 4.45 -17.24 -8.82
N SER A 21 3.57 -16.28 -9.10
CA SER A 21 2.47 -16.46 -10.06
C SER A 21 2.35 -15.36 -11.13
N ASP A 22 3.27 -14.38 -11.14
CA ASP A 22 3.24 -13.14 -11.95
C ASP A 22 1.86 -12.46 -11.99
N THR A 23 1.02 -12.73 -10.99
CA THR A 23 -0.34 -12.23 -10.92
C THR A 23 -0.28 -10.82 -10.38
N GLU A 24 -0.82 -9.86 -11.15
CA GLU A 24 -0.94 -8.48 -10.70
C GLU A 24 -1.95 -8.39 -9.55
N ILE A 25 -1.47 -7.91 -8.41
CA ILE A 25 -2.25 -7.70 -7.19
C ILE A 25 -2.82 -6.30 -7.20
N ALA A 26 -1.98 -5.31 -7.52
CA ALA A 26 -2.37 -3.91 -7.49
C ALA A 26 -1.50 -3.05 -8.42
N THR A 27 -2.08 -1.93 -8.86
CA THR A 27 -1.35 -0.83 -9.49
C THR A 27 -1.41 0.38 -8.56
N ILE A 28 -0.24 0.88 -8.13
CA ILE A 28 -0.08 1.98 -7.18
C ILE A 28 0.36 3.23 -7.95
N GLN A 29 -0.54 4.21 -8.05
CA GLN A 29 -0.29 5.48 -8.73
C GLN A 29 0.81 6.29 -8.05
N ARG A 30 1.38 7.27 -8.76
CA ARG A 30 2.33 8.25 -8.19
C ARG A 30 1.70 8.94 -6.98
N ASP A 31 2.46 9.02 -5.88
CA ASP A 31 2.00 9.52 -4.57
C ASP A 31 0.81 8.74 -3.97
N GLY A 32 0.42 7.64 -4.60
CA GLY A 32 -0.66 6.76 -4.19
C GLY A 32 -0.21 5.75 -3.14
N HIS A 33 -1.18 4.99 -2.65
CA HIS A 33 -0.95 3.95 -1.66
C HIS A 33 -1.85 2.74 -1.90
N TYR A 34 -1.43 1.60 -1.38
CA TYR A 34 -2.19 0.35 -1.36
C TYR A 34 -2.10 -0.26 0.04
N SER A 35 -3.24 -0.68 0.57
CA SER A 35 -3.30 -1.38 1.85
C SER A 35 -3.30 -2.88 1.58
N MET A 36 -2.24 -3.55 1.99
CA MET A 36 -2.09 -4.98 1.81
C MET A 36 -2.43 -5.71 3.10
N LEU A 37 -3.38 -6.63 3.02
CA LEU A 37 -3.68 -7.55 4.12
C LEU A 37 -2.84 -8.80 3.91
N VAL A 38 -2.01 -9.14 4.90
CA VAL A 38 -1.22 -10.37 4.91
C VAL A 38 -1.64 -11.23 6.08
N ASN A 39 -1.87 -12.51 5.82
CA ASN A 39 -2.12 -13.47 6.89
C ASN A 39 -0.78 -13.94 7.47
N ALA A 40 -0.67 -14.00 8.80
CA ALA A 40 0.54 -14.51 9.46
C ALA A 40 0.80 -16.00 9.13
N ASN A 41 -0.22 -16.70 8.65
CA ASN A 41 -0.13 -18.09 8.20
C ASN A 41 0.30 -18.20 6.72
N GLU A 42 0.35 -17.09 5.96
CA GLU A 42 0.89 -17.03 4.60
C GLU A 42 2.41 -16.79 4.70
N THR A 43 3.13 -17.84 5.12
CA THR A 43 4.59 -17.81 5.21
C THR A 43 5.22 -17.96 3.82
N TYR A 44 6.40 -17.36 3.63
CA TYR A 44 7.22 -17.49 2.42
C TYR A 44 6.58 -16.94 1.13
N CYS A 45 5.77 -15.88 1.23
CA CYS A 45 5.28 -15.17 0.04
C CYS A 45 6.20 -14.00 -0.30
N GLU A 46 6.55 -13.88 -1.58
CA GLU A 46 7.34 -12.78 -2.11
C GLU A 46 6.50 -11.96 -3.07
N PHE A 47 6.64 -10.64 -3.00
CA PHE A 47 5.91 -9.69 -3.81
C PHE A 47 6.88 -8.77 -4.55
N VAL A 48 6.63 -8.59 -5.84
CA VAL A 48 7.46 -7.77 -6.72
C VAL A 48 6.80 -6.43 -6.96
N LEU A 49 7.52 -5.35 -6.69
CA LEU A 49 7.19 -3.98 -7.07
C LEU A 49 8.04 -3.55 -8.26
N GLN A 50 7.39 -3.16 -9.34
CA GLN A 50 8.06 -2.76 -10.58
C GLN A 50 7.51 -1.43 -11.11
N GLY A 51 8.43 -0.51 -11.47
CA GLY A 51 8.09 0.75 -12.15
C GLY A 51 7.67 0.55 -13.60
N SER A 52 6.81 1.45 -14.09
CA SER A 52 6.25 1.37 -15.46
C SER A 52 7.19 1.93 -16.55
N HIS A 53 8.22 2.71 -16.19
CA HIS A 53 9.08 3.35 -17.18
C HIS A 53 10.33 2.49 -17.45
N GLY A 54 10.42 1.95 -18.67
CA GLY A 54 11.50 1.08 -19.16
C GLY A 54 12.82 1.83 -19.46
N GLY A 55 13.32 2.61 -18.49
CA GLY A 55 14.64 3.24 -18.57
C GLY A 55 15.73 2.28 -18.08
N SER A 56 16.30 1.48 -18.99
CA SER A 56 17.48 0.59 -18.84
C SER A 56 17.58 -0.37 -17.63
N GLY A 57 16.67 -0.32 -16.67
CA GLY A 57 16.63 -1.18 -15.50
C GLY A 57 15.22 -1.72 -15.34
N THR A 58 15.05 -3.02 -15.54
CA THR A 58 13.93 -3.81 -15.02
C THR A 58 14.02 -3.87 -13.49
N GLU A 59 14.15 -2.71 -12.83
CA GLU A 59 14.43 -2.68 -11.42
C GLU A 59 13.17 -3.08 -10.66
N GLN A 60 13.31 -4.23 -10.02
CA GLN A 60 12.29 -4.87 -9.23
C GLN A 60 12.71 -4.77 -7.78
N LEU A 61 11.75 -4.42 -6.94
CA LEU A 61 11.92 -4.45 -5.50
C LEU A 61 11.07 -5.59 -4.95
N ILE A 62 11.72 -6.52 -4.26
CA ILE A 62 11.04 -7.65 -3.62
C ILE A 62 10.71 -7.26 -2.19
N VAL A 63 9.48 -7.55 -1.76
CA VAL A 63 9.02 -7.45 -0.38
C VAL A 63 8.45 -8.79 0.04
N THR A 64 8.80 -9.27 1.23
CA THR A 64 8.32 -10.57 1.75
C THR A 64 7.06 -10.44 2.61
N SER A 65 6.36 -11.56 2.80
CA SER A 65 5.27 -11.68 3.77
C SER A 65 5.68 -11.27 5.19
N ASP A 66 6.94 -11.55 5.56
CA ASP A 66 7.47 -11.27 6.89
C ASP A 66 7.67 -9.75 7.05
N GLU A 67 8.29 -9.11 6.07
CA GLU A 67 8.42 -7.64 6.04
C GLU A 67 7.05 -6.95 6.06
N LEU A 68 6.05 -7.51 5.37
CA LEU A 68 4.70 -6.99 5.43
C LEU A 68 4.03 -7.26 6.79
N CYS A 69 4.35 -8.33 7.49
CA CYS A 69 3.80 -8.57 8.83
C CYS A 69 4.43 -7.64 9.88
N ASP A 70 5.75 -7.48 9.81
CA ASP A 70 6.57 -6.76 10.77
C ASP A 70 6.42 -5.24 10.68
N ASN A 71 6.07 -4.73 9.50
CA ASN A 71 5.95 -3.30 9.28
C ASN A 71 4.49 -2.85 9.26
N GLU A 72 4.22 -1.64 9.78
CA GLU A 72 2.92 -0.98 9.59
C GLU A 72 2.87 -0.19 8.28
N ARG A 73 4.04 0.27 7.81
CA ARG A 73 4.15 1.07 6.60
C ARG A 73 5.45 0.78 5.85
N ILE A 74 5.34 0.67 4.53
CA ILE A 74 6.45 0.55 3.60
C ILE A 74 6.34 1.69 2.60
N THR A 75 7.37 2.52 2.49
CA THR A 75 7.42 3.63 1.52
C THR A 75 8.49 3.36 0.48
N ILE A 76 8.09 3.38 -0.79
CA ILE A 76 8.99 3.18 -1.93
C ILE A 76 9.39 4.53 -2.49
N ASN A 77 10.68 4.81 -2.43
CA ASN A 77 11.29 6.01 -2.99
C ASN A 77 12.16 5.65 -4.18
N GLU A 78 12.49 6.66 -4.98
CA GLU A 78 13.42 6.53 -6.10
C GLU A 78 14.69 7.32 -5.77
N SER A 79 15.84 6.66 -5.83
CA SER A 79 17.14 7.31 -5.67
C SER A 79 17.49 8.16 -6.90
N THR A 80 18.51 9.00 -6.79
CA THR A 80 19.00 9.87 -7.87
C THR A 80 19.40 9.10 -9.14
N TYR A 81 19.69 7.81 -9.02
CA TYR A 81 20.08 6.94 -10.14
C TYR A 81 18.92 6.10 -10.71
N GLY A 82 17.68 6.40 -10.33
CA GLY A 82 16.49 5.64 -10.76
C GLY A 82 16.23 4.36 -9.96
N LYS A 83 17.08 4.08 -8.96
CA LYS A 83 16.96 2.87 -8.15
C LYS A 83 15.86 2.94 -7.11
N LEU A 84 15.04 1.89 -7.04
CA LEU A 84 13.99 1.76 -6.03
C LEU A 84 14.61 1.50 -4.66
N CYS A 85 14.19 2.29 -3.67
CA CYS A 85 14.62 2.18 -2.29
C CYS A 85 13.40 2.04 -1.39
N LEU A 86 13.50 1.15 -0.41
CA LEU A 86 12.43 0.85 0.51
C LEU A 86 12.75 1.44 1.90
N HIS A 87 11.78 2.18 2.44
CA HIS A 87 11.81 2.72 3.79
C HIS A 87 10.68 2.11 4.61
N GLN A 88 11.05 1.40 5.66
CA GLN A 88 10.16 0.66 6.54
C GLN A 88 9.82 1.46 7.79
N VAL A 89 8.62 1.24 8.32
CA VAL A 89 8.23 1.65 9.67
C VAL A 89 7.73 0.39 10.35
N GLU A 90 8.53 -0.08 11.31
CA GLU A 90 8.22 -1.26 12.10
C GLU A 90 6.92 -1.04 12.86
N ARG A 91 6.11 -2.08 12.91
CA ARG A 91 4.94 -2.14 13.75
C ARG A 91 5.44 -2.20 15.19
N GLY A 92 5.34 -1.09 15.92
CA GLY A 92 5.78 -1.07 17.31
C GLY A 92 5.12 -2.20 18.11
N SER A 93 5.89 -2.85 18.98
CA SER A 93 5.38 -3.86 19.90
C SER A 93 4.20 -3.31 20.70
N LEU A 94 3.20 -4.15 20.97
CA LEU A 94 2.14 -3.87 21.95
C LEU A 94 2.73 -3.60 23.35
N ASP A 95 3.98 -4.00 23.60
CA ASP A 95 4.70 -3.82 24.86
C ASP A 95 5.52 -2.51 24.91
N ASN A 96 5.32 -1.53 24.03
CA ASN A 96 6.01 -0.25 24.13
C ASN A 96 5.27 0.72 25.09
N PRO A 97 5.73 0.91 26.34
CA PRO A 97 5.05 1.78 27.32
C PRO A 97 5.10 3.27 26.96
N GLU A 98 5.92 3.67 25.98
CA GLU A 98 5.98 5.06 25.49
C GLU A 98 4.99 5.37 24.37
N ARG A 99 4.26 4.36 23.86
CA ARG A 99 3.23 4.58 22.86
C ARG A 99 2.02 5.24 23.54
N GLY A 100 1.97 6.58 23.47
CA GLY A 100 0.78 7.35 23.81
C GLY A 100 -0.45 6.75 23.11
N PRO A 101 -1.67 6.97 23.65
CA PRO A 101 -2.86 6.26 23.21
C PRO A 101 -3.00 6.35 21.68
N PRO A 102 -3.33 5.24 21.00
CA PRO A 102 -3.45 5.22 19.55
C PRO A 102 -4.33 6.38 19.13
N ALA A 103 -3.85 7.19 18.16
CA ALA A 103 -4.65 8.24 17.57
C ALA A 103 -5.99 7.62 17.18
N ARG A 104 -7.09 8.14 17.76
CA ARG A 104 -8.44 7.63 17.49
C ARG A 104 -8.58 7.47 15.98
N ALA A 105 -8.90 6.26 15.54
CA ALA A 105 -9.31 6.02 14.17
C ALA A 105 -10.39 7.06 13.87
N VAL A 106 -10.08 8.00 12.98
CA VAL A 106 -11.08 8.91 12.44
C VAL A 106 -11.99 8.02 11.64
N GLN A 107 -13.12 7.64 12.25
CA GLN A 107 -14.22 7.06 11.49
C GLN A 107 -14.51 8.05 10.36
N PRO A 108 -14.59 7.61 9.10
CA PRO A 108 -15.00 8.48 8.03
C PRO A 108 -16.35 9.06 8.42
N THR A 109 -16.38 10.35 8.76
CA THR A 109 -17.62 11.09 8.99
C THR A 109 -18.39 11.02 7.70
N SER A 110 -19.45 10.20 7.70
CA SER A 110 -20.34 10.01 6.56
C SER A 110 -21.20 11.27 6.37
N TRP A 111 -20.61 12.36 5.88
CA TRP A 111 -21.37 13.54 5.48
C TRP A 111 -21.85 13.46 4.02
N PHE A 112 -21.39 12.46 3.25
CA PHE A 112 -21.90 12.14 1.91
C PHE A 112 -23.02 11.07 1.88
N ALA A 113 -23.66 10.77 3.01
CA ALA A 113 -24.75 9.79 3.07
C ALA A 113 -26.13 10.33 2.61
N TRP A 114 -26.23 11.53 2.02
CA TRP A 114 -27.51 12.13 1.61
C TRP A 114 -27.46 12.76 0.22
N ILE A 115 -27.23 11.94 -0.82
CA ILE A 115 -27.73 12.27 -2.17
C ILE A 115 -28.77 11.21 -2.53
N LYS A 116 -29.97 11.32 -1.95
CA LYS A 116 -31.17 10.81 -2.59
C LYS A 116 -31.52 11.80 -3.70
N ARG A 117 -31.24 11.42 -4.95
CA ARG A 117 -31.70 12.12 -6.16
C ARG A 117 -33.22 12.37 -6.08
N PRO A 118 -33.73 13.58 -6.31
CA PRO A 118 -35.12 13.74 -6.71
C PRO A 118 -35.19 13.45 -8.22
N TRP A 119 -35.76 12.31 -8.59
CA TRP A 119 -36.26 12.14 -9.96
C TRP A 119 -37.51 13.01 -10.11
N VAL A 120 -37.32 14.18 -10.71
CA VAL A 120 -38.38 14.95 -11.35
C VAL A 120 -38.90 14.12 -12.52
N MET A 121 -40.09 13.52 -12.38
CA MET A 121 -40.93 13.22 -13.54
C MET A 121 -41.87 14.40 -13.76
N LEU A 122 -41.42 15.32 -14.60
CA LEU A 122 -42.31 16.21 -15.34
C LEU A 122 -42.96 15.35 -16.43
N ARG A 123 -44.25 15.04 -16.31
CA ARG A 123 -45.09 14.74 -17.48
C ARG A 123 -46.43 15.45 -17.32
N ARG A 124 -46.77 16.09 -18.45
CA ARG A 124 -47.90 16.95 -18.80
C ARG A 124 -49.25 16.53 -18.25
#